data_AF-A0A950FTI8-F1
#
_entry.id   AF-A0A950FTI8-F1
#
_cell.length_a   1.000
_cell.length_b   1.000
_cell.length_c   1.000
_cell.angle_alpha   90.00
_cell.angle_beta   90.00
_cell.angle_gamma   90.00
#
_symmetry.space_group_name_H-M   'P 1'
#
loop_
_entity.id
_entity.type
_entity.pdbx_description
1 polymer ?
#
loop_
_entity_poly.entity_id
_entity_poly.type
_entity_poly.pdbx_seq_one_letter_code
_entity_poly.pdbx_strand_id
1 'polypeptide(L)'
;MAAEFISLAERLAAVASLSSGRDARAADPVAERVEDAPAQSFEQPSSVAAPDRDHDVTEAVREARLFRARVADAFADAAQRLLRELACEVLARELRLAPCDLAALVQRVRERVPVVRLRVAANDLGAVTGLPVVADPALQAGDAVLELAGGALDARLGVRLAAVLEAFA
;
A
#
# COMPACT_ATOMS: atom_id res chain seq x y z
N MET A 1 -15.84 -20.59 -17.02
CA MET A 1 -14.72 -21.10 -16.20
C MET A 1 -14.58 -20.17 -15.00
N ALA A 2 -15.07 -20.57 -13.83
CA ALA A 2 -14.96 -19.78 -12.61
C ALA A 2 -13.64 -20.16 -11.92
N ALA A 3 -12.74 -19.21 -11.75
CA ALA A 3 -11.49 -19.41 -11.01
C ALA A 3 -11.77 -19.33 -9.51
N GLU A 4 -11.40 -20.36 -8.77
CA GLU A 4 -11.45 -20.39 -7.30
C GLU A 4 -10.46 -19.34 -6.73
N PHE A 5 -10.99 -18.23 -6.23
CA PHE A 5 -10.23 -17.30 -5.39
C PHE A 5 -10.16 -17.89 -3.97
N ILE A 6 -9.18 -18.77 -3.75
CA ILE A 6 -8.82 -19.17 -2.39
C ILE A 6 -8.21 -17.94 -1.72
N SER A 7 -8.80 -17.52 -0.59
CA SER A 7 -8.36 -16.35 0.15
C SER A 7 -6.93 -16.57 0.66
N LEU A 8 -6.04 -15.62 0.39
CA LEU A 8 -4.65 -15.64 0.89
C LEU A 8 -4.63 -15.78 2.44
N ALA A 9 -5.64 -15.26 3.12
CA ALA A 9 -5.81 -15.38 4.56
C ALA A 9 -5.98 -16.84 5.03
N GLU A 10 -6.68 -17.68 4.27
CA GLU A 10 -6.88 -19.10 4.59
C GLU A 10 -5.58 -19.89 4.43
N ARG A 11 -4.76 -19.56 3.42
CA ARG A 11 -3.45 -20.18 3.21
C ARG A 11 -2.47 -19.83 4.34
N LEU A 12 -2.50 -18.60 4.83
CA LEU A 12 -1.63 -18.17 5.94
C LEU A 12 -2.07 -18.75 7.28
N ALA A 13 -3.38 -18.88 7.53
CA ALA A 13 -3.90 -19.54 8.72
C ALA A 13 -3.50 -21.03 8.80
N ALA A 14 -3.51 -21.74 7.66
CA ALA A 14 -3.09 -23.13 7.59
C ALA A 14 -1.61 -23.33 7.97
N VAL A 15 -0.72 -22.44 7.52
CA VAL A 15 0.72 -22.53 7.84
C VAL A 15 1.01 -22.25 9.32
N ALA A 16 0.31 -21.30 9.93
CA ALA A 16 0.46 -21.00 11.36
C ALA A 16 0.02 -22.16 12.28
N SER A 17 -0.95 -22.96 11.83
CA SER A 17 -1.45 -24.11 12.60
C SER A 17 -0.44 -25.28 12.65
N LEU A 18 0.44 -25.40 11.65
CA LEU A 18 1.43 -26.47 11.57
C LEU A 18 2.64 -26.26 12.51
N SER A 19 2.92 -25.03 12.94
CA SER A 19 4.05 -24.72 13.83
C SER A 19 3.75 -24.90 15.32
N SER A 20 2.49 -25.09 15.72
CA SER A 20 2.08 -25.14 17.13
C SER A 20 2.15 -26.55 17.78
N GLY A 21 2.56 -27.58 17.02
CA GLY A 21 2.42 -28.99 17.43
C GLY A 21 3.67 -29.69 17.98
N ARG A 22 4.80 -29.01 18.24
CA ARG A 22 6.09 -29.70 18.49
C ARG A 22 6.64 -29.71 19.92
N ASP A 23 6.04 -29.02 20.88
CA ASP A 23 6.58 -28.91 22.24
C ASP A 23 5.68 -29.53 23.31
N ALA A 24 5.54 -30.86 23.29
CA ALA A 24 4.96 -31.60 24.42
C ALA A 24 5.48 -33.05 24.47
N ARG A 25 6.75 -33.24 24.80
CA ARG A 25 7.23 -34.49 25.41
C ARG A 25 7.90 -34.18 26.74
N ALA A 26 7.10 -34.36 27.79
CA ALA A 26 7.56 -34.46 29.18
C ALA A 26 8.58 -35.60 29.30
N ALA A 27 9.72 -35.31 29.93
CA ALA A 27 10.69 -36.30 30.37
C ALA A 27 10.59 -36.44 31.90
N ASP A 28 10.29 -37.66 32.35
CA ASP A 28 10.32 -38.12 33.73
C ASP A 28 11.72 -37.95 34.35
N PRO A 29 11.84 -37.53 35.63
CA PRO A 29 13.08 -37.67 36.37
C PRO A 29 13.12 -39.05 37.07
N VAL A 30 13.99 -39.94 36.58
CA VAL A 30 14.40 -41.17 37.28
C VAL A 30 15.37 -40.79 38.40
N ALA A 31 14.98 -41.09 39.63
CA ALA A 31 15.83 -40.97 40.81
C ALA A 31 16.72 -42.22 40.93
N GLU A 32 18.04 -42.05 40.83
CA GLU A 32 19.00 -43.10 41.17
C GLU A 32 20.05 -42.53 42.15
N ARG A 33 20.07 -43.11 43.36
CA ARG A 33 21.08 -42.89 44.41
C ARG A 33 22.33 -43.69 44.06
N VAL A 34 23.49 -43.04 44.08
CA VAL A 34 24.80 -43.73 44.14
C VAL A 34 25.69 -43.05 45.19
N GLU A 35 26.41 -43.92 45.88
CA GLU A 35 27.15 -43.79 47.14
C GLU A 35 28.50 -43.04 47.04
N ASP A 36 28.96 -42.64 48.22
CA ASP A 36 30.25 -42.04 48.58
C ASP A 36 31.48 -42.80 48.05
N ALA A 37 32.42 -42.05 47.44
CA ALA A 37 33.83 -42.44 47.25
C ALA A 37 34.74 -41.21 46.99
N PRO A 38 36.04 -41.30 47.30
CA PRO A 38 36.83 -40.18 47.83
C PRO A 38 37.43 -39.22 46.80
N ALA A 39 37.69 -38.00 47.29
CA ALA A 39 38.25 -36.86 46.59
C ALA A 39 39.57 -37.15 45.86
N GLN A 40 39.50 -37.19 44.54
CA GLN A 40 40.64 -37.01 43.65
C GLN A 40 40.48 -35.65 42.97
N SER A 41 41.43 -34.75 43.22
CA SER A 41 41.52 -33.44 42.57
C SER A 41 41.82 -33.63 41.09
N PHE A 42 40.77 -33.72 40.28
CA PHE A 42 40.84 -33.55 38.84
C PHE A 42 40.93 -32.05 38.54
N GLU A 43 41.96 -31.66 37.80
CA GLU A 43 42.05 -30.35 37.15
C GLU A 43 40.74 -30.09 36.40
N GLN A 44 39.99 -29.08 36.86
CA GLN A 44 38.74 -28.66 36.25
C GLN A 44 39.02 -28.33 34.77
N PRO A 45 38.40 -29.04 33.81
CA PRO A 45 38.43 -28.58 32.43
C PRO A 45 37.74 -27.22 32.41
N SER A 46 38.50 -26.21 31.96
CA SER A 46 38.03 -24.86 31.70
C SER A 46 36.65 -24.93 31.09
N SER A 47 35.66 -24.43 31.83
CA SER A 47 34.26 -24.35 31.43
C SER A 47 34.19 -23.54 30.13
N VAL A 48 34.16 -24.24 29.01
CA VAL A 48 33.84 -23.67 27.71
C VAL A 48 32.46 -23.03 27.89
N ALA A 49 32.41 -21.70 27.91
CA ALA A 49 31.19 -20.94 28.11
C ALA A 49 30.13 -21.50 27.16
N ALA A 50 29.06 -22.06 27.73
CA ALA A 50 27.96 -22.55 26.92
C ALA A 50 27.48 -21.39 26.03
N PRO A 51 27.26 -21.61 24.73
CA PRO A 51 26.74 -20.57 23.85
C PRO A 51 25.45 -20.04 24.49
N ASP A 52 25.34 -18.71 24.55
CA ASP A 52 24.25 -18.01 25.21
C ASP A 52 22.97 -18.15 24.37
N ARG A 53 22.37 -19.35 24.45
CA ARG A 53 21.21 -19.76 23.63
C ARG A 53 20.03 -18.82 23.79
N ASP A 54 19.91 -18.19 24.94
CA ASP A 54 18.84 -17.23 25.22
C ASP A 54 19.03 -15.95 24.40
N HIS A 55 20.28 -15.52 24.19
CA HIS A 55 20.61 -14.40 23.32
C HIS A 55 20.23 -14.69 21.85
N ASP A 56 20.57 -15.87 21.34
CA ASP A 56 20.24 -16.30 19.98
C ASP A 56 18.73 -16.35 19.73
N VAL A 57 17.94 -16.84 20.69
CA VAL A 57 16.48 -16.87 20.59
C VAL A 57 15.90 -15.46 20.60
N THR A 58 16.40 -14.56 21.45
CA THR A 58 15.91 -13.17 21.48
C THR A 58 16.20 -12.40 20.20
N GLU A 59 17.37 -12.58 19.60
CA GLU A 59 17.71 -11.97 18.31
C GLU A 59 16.87 -12.58 17.17
N ALA A 60 16.66 -13.90 17.14
CA ALA A 60 15.79 -14.54 16.15
C ALA A 60 14.33 -14.01 16.23
N VAL A 61 13.79 -13.83 17.45
CA VAL A 61 12.45 -13.26 17.65
C VAL A 61 12.40 -11.80 17.19
N ARG A 62 13.46 -11.02 17.46
CA ARG A 62 13.57 -9.64 17.01
C ARG A 62 13.60 -9.56 15.48
N GLU A 63 14.41 -10.38 14.83
CA GLU A 63 14.49 -10.46 13.37
C GLU A 63 13.14 -10.84 12.75
N ALA A 64 12.46 -11.83 13.32
CA ALA A 64 11.13 -12.24 12.87
C ALA A 64 10.10 -11.10 12.98
N ARG A 65 10.14 -10.30 14.07
CA ARG A 65 9.28 -9.12 14.23
C ARG A 65 9.58 -8.04 13.20
N LEU A 66 10.87 -7.76 12.94
CA LEU A 66 11.29 -6.79 11.93
C LEU A 66 10.88 -7.23 10.53
N PHE A 67 11.05 -8.51 10.22
CA PHE A 67 10.60 -9.08 8.95
C PHE A 67 9.08 -8.92 8.80
N ARG A 68 8.31 -9.27 9.82
CA ARG A 68 6.84 -9.11 9.80
C ARG A 68 6.43 -7.65 9.59
N ALA A 69 7.10 -6.70 10.25
CA ALA A 69 6.83 -5.27 10.05
C ALA A 69 7.09 -4.85 8.60
N ARG A 70 8.24 -5.22 8.03
CA ARG A 70 8.58 -4.92 6.62
C ARG A 70 7.59 -5.53 5.64
N VAL A 71 7.11 -6.74 5.90
CA VAL A 71 6.08 -7.39 5.07
C VAL A 71 4.75 -6.64 5.16
N ALA A 72 4.36 -6.20 6.37
CA ALA A 72 3.14 -5.42 6.55
C ALA A 72 3.21 -4.07 5.81
N ASP A 73 4.34 -3.38 5.91
CA ASP A 73 4.57 -2.11 5.21
C ASP A 73 4.53 -2.30 3.69
N ALA A 74 5.25 -3.30 3.17
CA ALA A 74 5.25 -3.61 1.74
C ALA A 74 3.85 -4.00 1.22
N PHE A 75 3.05 -4.68 2.05
CA PHE A 75 1.67 -5.02 1.69
C PHE A 75 0.76 -3.80 1.70
N ALA A 76 0.92 -2.89 2.67
CA ALA A 76 0.17 -1.64 2.72
C ALA A 76 0.46 -0.78 1.49
N ASP A 77 1.73 -0.63 1.11
CA ASP A 77 2.13 0.11 -0.10
C ASP A 77 1.54 -0.53 -1.37
N ALA A 78 1.62 -1.86 -1.49
CA ALA A 78 1.04 -2.58 -2.61
C ALA A 78 -0.48 -2.43 -2.69
N ALA A 79 -1.17 -2.49 -1.55
CA ALA A 79 -2.61 -2.30 -1.46
C ALA A 79 -3.01 -0.89 -1.88
N GLN A 80 -2.30 0.14 -1.41
CA GLN A 80 -2.55 1.53 -1.82
C GLN A 80 -2.35 1.73 -3.32
N ARG A 81 -1.30 1.14 -3.91
CA ARG A 81 -1.06 1.21 -5.35
C ARG A 81 -2.19 0.55 -6.15
N LEU A 82 -2.61 -0.65 -5.76
CA LEU A 82 -3.70 -1.37 -6.42
C LEU A 82 -5.04 -0.64 -6.30
N LEU A 83 -5.35 -0.08 -5.13
CA LEU A 83 -6.54 0.74 -4.93
C LEU A 83 -6.52 1.98 -5.83
N ARG A 84 -5.37 2.62 -6.00
CA ARG A 84 -5.20 3.75 -6.91
C ARG A 84 -5.43 3.36 -8.37
N GLU A 85 -4.85 2.25 -8.81
CA GLU A 85 -5.06 1.71 -10.17
C GLU A 85 -6.54 1.41 -10.41
N LEU A 86 -7.19 0.70 -9.48
CA LEU A 86 -8.62 0.38 -9.57
C LEU A 86 -9.50 1.65 -9.60
N ALA A 87 -9.20 2.63 -8.74
CA ALA A 87 -9.92 3.90 -8.73
C ALA A 87 -9.79 4.64 -10.06
N CYS A 88 -8.58 4.66 -10.65
CA CYS A 88 -8.36 5.22 -11.98
C CYS A 88 -9.16 4.50 -13.07
N GLU A 89 -9.20 3.16 -13.07
CA GLU A 89 -9.95 2.38 -14.05
C GLU A 89 -11.46 2.61 -13.94
N VAL A 90 -11.99 2.60 -12.71
CA VAL A 90 -13.41 2.87 -12.44
C VAL A 90 -13.74 4.29 -12.89
N LEU A 91 -12.96 5.29 -12.52
CA LEU A 91 -13.19 6.67 -12.96
C LEU A 91 -13.09 6.82 -14.47
N ALA A 92 -12.12 6.18 -15.13
CA ALA A 92 -12.02 6.20 -16.59
C ALA A 92 -13.22 5.54 -17.27
N ARG A 93 -13.82 4.51 -16.66
CA ARG A 93 -15.08 3.92 -17.12
C ARG A 93 -16.25 4.87 -16.89
N GLU A 94 -16.39 5.39 -15.68
CA GLU A 94 -17.51 6.29 -15.34
C GLU A 94 -17.49 7.56 -16.16
N LEU A 95 -16.31 8.13 -16.45
CA LEU A 95 -16.19 9.32 -17.31
C LEU A 95 -16.53 9.06 -18.77
N ARG A 96 -16.42 7.81 -19.23
CA ARG A 96 -16.94 7.42 -20.55
C ARG A 96 -18.47 7.33 -20.56
N LEU A 97 -19.09 7.00 -19.42
CA LEU A 97 -20.54 6.87 -19.29
C LEU A 97 -21.21 8.22 -18.99
N ALA A 98 -20.59 9.03 -18.15
CA ALA A 98 -21.03 10.36 -17.74
C ALA A 98 -19.86 11.33 -17.91
N PRO A 99 -19.76 12.02 -19.06
CA PRO A 99 -18.71 12.99 -19.31
C PRO A 99 -18.63 14.05 -18.20
N CYS A 100 -17.42 14.49 -17.89
CA CYS A 100 -17.21 15.56 -16.93
C CYS A 100 -17.99 16.82 -17.36
N ASP A 101 -18.78 17.38 -16.45
CA ASP A 101 -19.46 18.66 -16.68
C ASP A 101 -18.44 19.82 -16.64
N LEU A 102 -17.79 20.02 -17.79
CA LEU A 102 -16.82 21.09 -18.00
C LEU A 102 -17.46 22.47 -17.82
N ALA A 103 -18.73 22.65 -18.16
CA ALA A 103 -19.43 23.92 -17.98
C ALA A 103 -19.53 24.28 -16.50
N ALA A 104 -19.97 23.34 -15.65
CA ALA A 104 -20.07 23.56 -14.21
C ALA A 104 -18.69 23.74 -13.55
N LEU A 105 -17.66 23.05 -14.04
CA LEU A 105 -16.28 23.26 -13.54
C LEU A 105 -15.79 24.67 -13.87
N VAL A 106 -15.89 25.07 -15.14
CA VAL A 106 -15.42 26.38 -15.59
C VAL A 106 -16.21 27.50 -14.93
N GLN A 107 -17.53 27.34 -14.78
CA GLN A 107 -18.38 28.32 -14.09
C GLN A 107 -17.92 28.57 -12.65
N ARG A 108 -17.65 27.50 -11.88
CA ARG A 108 -17.13 27.63 -10.51
C ARG A 108 -15.79 28.36 -10.43
N VAL A 109 -14.92 28.19 -11.42
CA VAL A 109 -13.64 28.91 -11.47
C VAL A 109 -13.86 30.38 -11.83
N ARG A 110 -14.72 30.67 -12.81
CA ARG A 110 -15.05 32.03 -13.26
C ARG A 110 -15.65 32.91 -12.17
N GLU A 111 -16.39 32.31 -11.24
CA GLU A 111 -16.95 33.00 -10.07
C GLU A 111 -15.87 33.52 -9.12
N ARG A 112 -14.65 32.95 -9.18
CA ARG A 112 -13.55 33.28 -8.27
C ARG A 112 -12.44 34.06 -8.95
N VAL A 113 -12.18 33.78 -10.22
CA VAL A 113 -11.03 34.33 -10.95
C VAL A 113 -11.43 34.63 -12.41
N PRO A 114 -11.01 35.78 -12.99
CA PRO A 114 -11.28 36.07 -14.39
C PRO A 114 -10.54 35.10 -15.32
N VAL A 115 -11.32 34.30 -16.05
CA VAL A 115 -10.82 33.37 -17.09
C VAL A 115 -10.80 34.10 -18.43
N VAL A 116 -9.64 34.10 -19.08
CA VAL A 116 -9.39 34.78 -20.37
C VAL A 116 -9.72 33.85 -21.54
N ARG A 117 -9.30 32.58 -21.44
CA ARG A 117 -9.49 31.56 -22.47
C ARG A 117 -9.57 30.19 -21.84
N LEU A 118 -10.28 29.28 -22.49
CA LEU A 118 -10.29 27.87 -22.14
C LEU A 118 -9.71 27.04 -23.29
N ARG A 119 -8.82 26.11 -22.95
CA ARG A 119 -8.33 25.07 -23.86
C ARG A 119 -8.98 23.74 -23.46
N VAL A 120 -9.53 23.03 -24.43
CA VAL A 120 -10.19 21.72 -24.26
C VAL A 120 -9.86 20.78 -25.41
N ALA A 121 -10.20 19.50 -25.28
CA ALA A 121 -10.22 18.57 -26.39
C ALA A 121 -11.16 19.05 -27.51
N ALA A 122 -10.86 18.69 -28.76
CA ALA A 122 -11.70 19.06 -29.91
C ALA A 122 -13.17 18.63 -29.76
N ASN A 123 -13.41 17.47 -29.15
CA ASN A 123 -14.76 16.93 -28.91
C ASN A 123 -15.57 17.76 -27.88
N ASP A 124 -14.90 18.57 -27.06
CA ASP A 124 -15.50 19.33 -25.96
C ASP A 124 -15.68 20.83 -26.31
N LEU A 125 -15.36 21.25 -27.53
CA LEU A 125 -15.49 22.65 -27.96
C LEU A 125 -16.87 23.25 -27.72
N GLY A 126 -17.92 22.43 -27.88
CA GLY A 126 -19.31 22.85 -27.66
C GLY A 126 -19.79 22.72 -26.22
N ALA A 127 -19.00 22.14 -25.33
CA ALA A 127 -19.42 21.87 -23.94
C ALA A 127 -19.49 23.13 -23.08
N VAL A 128 -18.77 24.21 -23.45
CA VAL A 128 -18.68 25.43 -22.66
C VAL A 128 -18.99 26.66 -23.52
N THR A 129 -19.88 27.52 -23.03
CA THR A 129 -20.30 28.76 -23.71
C THR A 129 -19.93 30.00 -22.91
N GLY A 130 -19.86 31.16 -23.57
CA GLY A 130 -19.70 32.47 -22.90
C GLY A 130 -18.27 32.83 -22.52
N LEU A 131 -17.29 32.21 -23.16
CA LEU A 131 -15.87 32.56 -23.12
C LEU A 131 -15.15 32.06 -24.39
N PRO A 132 -13.98 32.59 -24.75
CA PRO A 132 -13.18 32.08 -25.85
C PRO A 132 -12.69 30.65 -25.55
N VAL A 133 -13.12 29.67 -26.36
CA VAL A 133 -12.70 28.27 -26.25
C VAL A 133 -11.84 27.90 -27.46
N VAL A 134 -10.71 27.23 -27.21
CA VAL A 134 -9.78 26.76 -28.24
C VAL A 134 -9.56 25.27 -28.08
N ALA A 135 -9.61 24.54 -29.20
CA ALA A 135 -9.26 23.12 -29.21
C ALA A 135 -7.76 22.95 -29.09
N ASP A 136 -7.35 22.02 -28.26
CA ASP A 136 -5.96 21.65 -28.03
C ASP A 136 -5.77 20.15 -28.31
N PRO A 137 -4.96 19.78 -29.32
CA PRO A 137 -4.76 18.38 -29.68
C PRO A 137 -3.98 17.58 -28.62
N ALA A 138 -3.33 18.26 -27.66
CA ALA A 138 -2.65 17.60 -26.55
C ALA A 138 -3.60 17.20 -25.40
N LEU A 139 -4.86 17.64 -25.43
CA LEU A 139 -5.86 17.38 -24.38
C LEU A 139 -6.79 16.23 -24.79
N GLN A 140 -7.17 15.42 -23.80
CA GLN A 140 -8.16 14.35 -23.97
C GLN A 140 -9.56 14.82 -23.61
N ALA A 141 -10.59 14.04 -23.97
CA ALA A 141 -11.97 14.38 -23.63
C ALA A 141 -12.13 14.53 -22.10
N GLY A 142 -12.74 15.64 -21.67
CA GLY A 142 -12.89 16.01 -20.27
C GLY A 142 -11.68 16.70 -19.63
N ASP A 143 -10.58 16.89 -20.38
CA ASP A 143 -9.48 17.75 -19.97
C ASP A 143 -9.79 19.22 -20.26
N ALA A 144 -9.31 20.08 -19.37
CA ALA A 144 -9.41 21.52 -19.52
C ALA A 144 -8.15 22.21 -18.98
N VAL A 145 -7.72 23.27 -19.66
CA VAL A 145 -6.74 24.22 -19.15
C VAL A 145 -7.34 25.62 -19.23
N LEU A 146 -7.44 26.29 -18.09
CA LEU A 146 -8.02 27.63 -18.00
C LEU A 146 -6.89 28.66 -18.02
N GLU A 147 -6.84 29.49 -19.05
CA GLU A 147 -5.92 30.63 -19.11
C GLU A 147 -6.53 31.79 -18.33
N LEU A 148 -5.79 32.26 -17.34
CA LEU A 148 -6.12 33.36 -16.44
C LEU A 148 -5.23 34.57 -16.80
N ALA A 149 -5.59 35.76 -16.35
CA ALA A 149 -4.79 36.96 -16.64
C ALA A 149 -3.33 36.88 -16.11
N GLY A 150 -3.09 36.09 -15.06
CA GLY A 150 -1.79 35.92 -14.41
C GLY A 150 -1.15 34.54 -14.57
N GLY A 151 -1.69 33.65 -15.42
CA GLY A 151 -1.15 32.30 -15.57
C GLY A 151 -2.16 31.31 -16.16
N ALA A 152 -1.94 30.03 -15.90
CA ALA A 152 -2.85 28.97 -16.32
C ALA A 152 -3.18 28.05 -15.14
N LEU A 153 -4.45 27.63 -15.05
CA LEU A 153 -4.90 26.59 -14.14
C LEU A 153 -5.05 25.30 -14.93
N ASP A 154 -4.26 24.29 -14.56
CA ASP A 154 -4.35 22.96 -15.14
C ASP A 154 -5.50 22.18 -14.47
N ALA A 155 -6.57 21.95 -15.24
CA ALA A 155 -7.74 21.20 -14.81
C ALA A 155 -7.87 19.87 -15.56
N ARG A 156 -6.74 19.35 -16.11
CA ARG A 156 -6.68 18.00 -16.65
C ARG A 156 -7.17 16.99 -15.63
N LEU A 157 -7.88 15.96 -16.12
CA LEU A 157 -8.48 14.94 -15.26
C LEU A 157 -7.43 14.31 -14.34
N GLY A 158 -6.26 13.96 -14.88
CA GLY A 158 -5.17 13.36 -14.10
C GLY A 158 -4.71 14.24 -12.95
N VAL A 159 -4.61 15.55 -13.15
CA VAL A 159 -4.23 16.52 -12.11
C VAL A 159 -5.32 16.61 -11.03
N ARG A 160 -6.59 16.70 -11.44
CA ARG A 160 -7.72 16.73 -10.51
C ARG A 160 -7.81 15.45 -9.68
N LEU A 161 -7.58 14.30 -10.30
CA LEU A 161 -7.61 13.02 -9.62
C LEU A 161 -6.42 12.86 -8.66
N ALA A 162 -5.23 13.29 -9.05
CA ALA A 162 -4.06 13.29 -8.17
C ALA A 162 -4.34 14.07 -6.88
N ALA A 163 -4.92 15.28 -6.98
CA ALA A 163 -5.28 16.08 -5.81
C ALA A 163 -6.31 15.39 -4.90
N VAL A 164 -7.28 14.66 -5.47
CA VAL A 164 -8.24 13.87 -4.68
C VAL A 164 -7.53 12.71 -3.99
N LEU A 165 -6.69 11.96 -4.71
CA LEU A 165 -5.97 10.81 -4.15
C LEU A 165 -4.97 11.23 -3.06
N GLU A 166 -4.32 12.38 -3.22
CA GLU A 166 -3.45 12.97 -2.19
C GLU A 166 -4.21 13.35 -0.92
N ALA A 167 -5.48 13.76 -1.03
CA ALA A 167 -6.31 14.07 0.14
C ALA A 167 -6.68 12.83 0.97
N PHE A 168 -6.46 11.62 0.45
CA PHE A 168 -6.72 10.33 1.13
C PHE A 168 -5.44 9.52 1.39
N ALA A 169 -4.27 10.06 1.09
CA ALA A 169 -2.97 9.47 1.39
C ALA A 169 -2.49 9.88 2.79
#